data_AF-D3CYQ1-F1
#
_entry.id   AF-D3CYQ1-F1
#
_cell.length_a   1.000
_cell.length_b   1.000
_cell.length_c   1.000
_cell.angle_alpha   90.00
_cell.angle_beta   90.00
_cell.angle_gamma   90.00
#
_symmetry.space_group_name_H-M   'P 1'
#
loop_
_entity.id
_entity.type
_entity.pdbx_description
1 polymer ?
#
loop_
_entity_poly.entity_id
_entity_poly.type
_entity_poly.pdbx_seq_one_letter_code
_entity_poly.pdbx_strand_id
1 'polypeptide(L)'
;MPPWPAGPAESPVLRALRALGSPLVNRLLGALELAVDGLPTAGAPTGVAGLLPPPPSGSVLYAGVYVGEDDEAGRAVTTLDQVRRGATTLVADLIWALAEHPRIAPLLTVAPDALTAPDAADAADAADAPTVRDAAAAEAAVAARHGAVHLALGVATAGVVLRELGVPGGGADAPAVIGVGLGAAVELLTNTPLPPAYAQVALARRRAEYLLPRTAHGQVHLAGHCFGMLEGAFPVAAVPGDGAFAGNGLVQVVPGGAVIRAGSAAAVVNVTTTVLAGPPEQVELVGWDEVVEVSWTAAAGGASVLGPARPGEPVEPGGLAQQTPPGPASTGYGCTQRAGTTRWRRQTRGRRTLPRRRHWRRPADTS
;
A
#
# COMPACT_ATOMS: atom_id res chain seq x y z
N MET A 1 -12.26 33.37 -26.24
CA MET A 1 -12.66 32.33 -25.25
C MET A 1 -11.44 32.09 -24.38
N PRO A 2 -11.52 32.15 -23.04
CA PRO A 2 -10.32 32.07 -22.22
C PRO A 2 -9.68 30.67 -22.35
N PRO A 3 -8.36 30.53 -22.07
CA PRO A 3 -7.75 29.22 -21.89
C PRO A 3 -8.53 28.49 -20.79
N TRP A 4 -8.65 27.18 -20.96
CA TRP A 4 -9.34 26.34 -20.01
C TRP A 4 -8.81 26.58 -18.59
N PRO A 5 -9.67 26.82 -17.57
CA PRO A 5 -9.19 26.89 -16.21
C PRO A 5 -8.72 25.49 -15.78
N ALA A 6 -7.60 25.41 -15.08
CA ALA A 6 -7.26 24.22 -14.31
C ALA A 6 -8.48 23.85 -13.45
N GLY A 7 -9.04 22.65 -13.64
CA GLY A 7 -10.36 22.29 -13.11
C GLY A 7 -10.95 21.00 -13.69
N PRO A 8 -12.23 20.67 -13.36
CA PRO A 8 -12.89 19.36 -13.60
C PRO A 8 -12.96 18.86 -15.04
N ALA A 9 -12.48 19.67 -15.96
CA ALA A 9 -12.70 19.51 -17.37
C ALA A 9 -11.32 19.31 -18.09
N GLU A 10 -10.21 19.39 -17.34
CA GLU A 10 -8.87 18.95 -17.76
C GLU A 10 -8.87 17.45 -18.12
N SER A 11 -8.15 17.07 -19.18
CA SER A 11 -8.03 15.67 -19.57
C SER A 11 -7.37 14.86 -18.45
N PRO A 12 -7.80 13.60 -18.20
CA PRO A 12 -7.22 12.80 -17.12
C PRO A 12 -5.73 12.52 -17.34
N VAL A 13 -5.29 12.42 -18.59
CA VAL A 13 -3.89 12.32 -19.01
C VAL A 13 -3.07 13.52 -18.54
N LEU A 14 -3.53 14.76 -18.78
CA LEU A 14 -2.79 15.96 -18.37
C LEU A 14 -2.72 16.10 -16.84
N ARG A 15 -3.80 15.75 -16.14
CA ARG A 15 -3.83 15.71 -14.68
C ARG A 15 -2.84 14.69 -14.11
N ALA A 16 -2.82 13.49 -14.67
CA ALA A 16 -1.89 12.43 -14.28
C ALA A 16 -0.44 12.82 -14.55
N LEU A 17 -0.16 13.44 -15.70
CA LEU A 17 1.16 13.95 -16.05
C LEU A 17 1.63 15.03 -15.06
N ARG A 18 0.78 16.00 -14.72
CA ARG A 18 1.09 17.05 -13.75
C ARG A 18 1.35 16.50 -12.35
N ALA A 19 0.65 15.43 -11.96
CA ALA A 19 0.85 14.77 -10.66
C ALA A 19 2.27 14.15 -10.49
N LEU A 20 2.97 13.83 -11.59
CA LEU A 20 4.36 13.35 -11.54
C LEU A 20 5.38 14.43 -11.20
N GLY A 21 5.06 15.69 -11.51
CA GLY A 21 5.96 16.83 -11.35
C GLY A 21 7.02 16.96 -12.47
N SER A 22 7.31 18.22 -12.80
CA SER A 22 8.21 18.61 -13.90
C SER A 22 9.60 17.93 -13.91
N PRO A 23 10.31 17.74 -12.78
CA PRO A 23 11.65 17.15 -12.81
C PRO A 23 11.67 15.70 -13.32
N LEU A 24 10.65 14.91 -13.00
CA LEU A 24 10.55 13.52 -13.46
C LEU A 24 10.17 13.46 -14.94
N VAL A 25 9.19 14.29 -15.35
CA VAL A 25 8.73 14.37 -16.74
C VAL A 25 9.87 14.77 -17.67
N ASN A 26 10.65 15.79 -17.32
CA ASN A 26 11.80 16.23 -18.14
C ASN A 26 12.89 15.17 -18.26
N ARG A 27 13.16 14.39 -17.20
CA ARG A 27 14.13 13.29 -17.25
C ARG A 27 13.66 12.17 -18.17
N LEU A 28 12.37 11.83 -18.11
CA LEU A 28 11.78 10.80 -18.98
C LEU A 28 11.72 11.27 -20.43
N LEU A 29 11.39 12.54 -20.68
CA LEU A 29 11.44 13.15 -21.99
C LEU A 29 12.84 13.01 -22.60
N GLY A 30 13.88 13.51 -21.92
CA GLY A 30 15.25 13.42 -22.42
C GLY A 30 15.76 11.97 -22.58
N ALA A 31 15.27 11.02 -21.77
CA ALA A 31 15.66 9.61 -21.89
C ALA A 31 14.99 8.89 -23.08
N LEU A 32 13.80 9.34 -23.49
CA LEU A 32 12.96 8.66 -24.48
C LEU A 32 12.94 9.33 -25.84
N GLU A 33 13.28 10.61 -25.93
CA GLU A 33 13.17 11.44 -27.14
C GLU A 33 13.73 10.75 -28.39
N LEU A 34 15.00 10.32 -28.34
CA LEU A 34 15.65 9.65 -29.48
C LEU A 34 15.02 8.30 -29.85
N ALA A 35 14.53 7.55 -28.84
CA ALA A 35 13.89 6.26 -29.08
C ALA A 35 12.50 6.44 -29.71
N VAL A 36 11.77 7.47 -29.30
CA VAL A 36 10.43 7.80 -29.80
C VAL A 36 10.47 8.29 -31.24
N ASP A 37 11.47 9.10 -31.59
CA ASP A 37 11.69 9.57 -32.97
C ASP A 37 11.93 8.40 -33.94
N GLY A 38 12.61 7.35 -33.46
CA GLY A 38 12.89 6.14 -34.23
C GLY A 38 11.79 5.07 -34.24
N LEU A 39 10.63 5.30 -33.61
CA LEU A 39 9.60 4.26 -33.46
C LEU A 39 9.04 3.81 -34.83
N PRO A 40 9.13 2.51 -35.16
CA PRO A 40 8.56 1.99 -36.40
C PRO A 40 7.03 2.00 -36.28
N THR A 41 6.37 2.70 -37.21
CA THR A 41 4.89 2.75 -37.31
C THR A 41 4.37 2.11 -38.60
N ALA A 42 5.26 1.46 -39.36
CA ALA A 42 4.88 0.74 -40.57
C ALA A 42 3.90 -0.40 -40.23
N GLY A 43 2.76 -0.43 -40.92
CA GLY A 43 1.71 -1.44 -40.71
C GLY A 43 0.80 -1.18 -39.50
N ALA A 44 0.90 0.01 -38.88
CA ALA A 44 -0.04 0.41 -37.84
C ALA A 44 -1.48 0.51 -38.39
N PRO A 45 -2.51 0.21 -37.58
CA PRO A 45 -3.90 0.36 -37.98
C PRO A 45 -4.20 1.79 -38.42
N THR A 46 -4.99 1.94 -39.46
CA THR A 46 -5.51 3.24 -39.92
C THR A 46 -7.01 3.34 -39.63
N GLY A 47 -7.52 4.56 -39.49
CA GLY A 47 -8.92 4.85 -39.22
C GLY A 47 -9.21 5.26 -37.78
N VAL A 48 -8.20 5.27 -36.90
CA VAL A 48 -8.32 5.77 -35.52
C VAL A 48 -8.67 7.25 -35.51
N ALA A 49 -8.18 8.02 -36.49
CA ALA A 49 -8.54 9.43 -36.64
C ALA A 49 -10.04 9.67 -36.84
N GLY A 50 -10.76 8.69 -37.40
CA GLY A 50 -12.21 8.73 -37.63
C GLY A 50 -13.05 8.55 -36.37
N LEU A 51 -12.45 8.13 -35.25
CA LEU A 51 -13.12 8.01 -33.95
C LEU A 51 -13.29 9.37 -33.25
N LEU A 52 -12.61 10.40 -33.73
CA LEU A 52 -12.69 11.75 -33.16
C LEU A 52 -13.58 12.66 -34.02
N PRO A 53 -14.26 13.64 -33.38
CA PRO A 53 -14.96 14.68 -34.12
C PRO A 53 -13.99 15.46 -35.04
N PRO A 54 -14.49 16.04 -36.15
CA PRO A 54 -13.67 16.89 -37.00
C PRO A 54 -13.08 18.06 -36.18
N PRO A 55 -11.88 18.54 -36.54
CA PRO A 55 -11.27 19.65 -35.81
C PRO A 55 -12.18 20.89 -35.93
N PRO A 56 -12.33 21.70 -34.87
CA PRO A 56 -13.15 22.90 -34.95
C PRO A 56 -12.57 23.86 -36.00
N SER A 57 -13.43 24.39 -36.88
CA SER A 57 -13.03 25.33 -37.93
C SER A 57 -12.25 26.51 -37.33
N GLY A 58 -11.00 26.72 -37.77
CA GLY A 58 -10.14 27.81 -37.28
C GLY A 58 -9.22 27.47 -36.09
N SER A 59 -9.15 26.21 -35.64
CA SER A 59 -8.30 25.80 -34.51
C SER A 59 -6.80 26.07 -34.69
N VAL A 60 -6.31 26.06 -35.94
CA VAL A 60 -4.91 26.33 -36.28
C VAL A 60 -4.49 27.77 -35.95
N LEU A 61 -5.44 28.72 -35.91
CA LEU A 61 -5.15 30.14 -35.62
C LEU A 61 -5.01 30.45 -34.12
N TYR A 62 -5.39 29.51 -33.24
CA TYR A 62 -5.41 29.73 -31.78
C TYR A 62 -4.25 29.07 -31.01
N ALA A 63 -3.35 28.36 -31.68
CA ALA A 63 -2.10 27.84 -31.07
C ALA A 63 -1.06 28.97 -30.82
N GLY A 64 -1.53 30.16 -30.43
CA GLY A 64 -0.75 31.35 -30.16
C GLY A 64 -0.65 31.62 -28.66
N VAL A 65 0.57 31.48 -28.14
CA VAL A 65 1.06 31.93 -26.82
C VAL A 65 0.38 31.29 -25.60
N TYR A 66 0.81 30.07 -25.26
CA TYR A 66 0.67 29.56 -23.89
C TYR A 66 1.65 30.31 -22.97
N VAL A 67 1.13 31.04 -21.98
CA VAL A 67 1.91 31.62 -20.88
C VAL A 67 1.63 30.76 -19.64
N GLY A 68 2.46 29.76 -19.41
CA GLY A 68 2.36 28.87 -18.25
C GLY A 68 3.69 28.17 -17.97
N GLU A 69 3.91 27.82 -16.70
CA GLU A 69 5.14 27.19 -16.20
C GLU A 69 5.19 25.67 -16.44
N ASP A 70 4.39 25.14 -17.37
CA ASP A 70 4.42 23.72 -17.68
C ASP A 70 5.75 23.35 -18.37
N ASP A 71 6.25 22.15 -18.08
CA ASP A 71 7.34 21.54 -18.84
C ASP A 71 6.96 21.29 -20.31
N GLU A 72 7.96 20.94 -21.12
CA GLU A 72 7.80 20.80 -22.56
C GLU A 72 6.74 19.75 -22.94
N ALA A 73 6.72 18.61 -22.26
CA ALA A 73 5.72 17.58 -22.48
C ALA A 73 4.32 18.05 -22.05
N GLY A 74 4.18 18.69 -20.88
CA GLY A 74 2.92 19.27 -20.42
C GLY A 74 2.36 20.34 -21.37
N ARG A 75 3.23 21.18 -21.93
CA ARG A 75 2.87 22.18 -22.95
C ARG A 75 2.41 21.52 -24.25
N ALA A 76 3.10 20.47 -24.70
CA ALA A 76 2.73 19.74 -25.90
C ALA A 76 1.35 19.05 -25.75
N VAL A 77 1.09 18.40 -24.62
CA VAL A 77 -0.21 17.79 -24.31
C VAL A 77 -1.32 18.84 -24.26
N THR A 78 -1.09 19.96 -23.59
CA THR A 78 -2.05 21.07 -23.53
C THR A 78 -2.38 21.63 -24.91
N THR A 79 -1.36 21.79 -25.77
CA THR A 79 -1.54 22.28 -27.14
C THR A 79 -2.33 21.27 -27.98
N LEU A 80 -2.02 19.98 -27.85
CA LEU A 80 -2.72 18.90 -28.54
C LEU A 80 -4.21 18.89 -28.20
N ASP A 81 -4.57 18.98 -26.91
CA ASP A 81 -5.97 19.00 -26.48
C ASP A 81 -6.75 20.22 -27.02
N GLN A 82 -6.06 21.34 -27.28
CA GLN A 82 -6.67 22.52 -27.90
C GLN A 82 -6.92 22.35 -29.40
N VAL A 83 -5.96 21.74 -30.12
CA VAL A 83 -6.03 21.60 -31.59
C VAL A 83 -6.90 20.40 -32.00
N ARG A 84 -6.80 19.28 -31.27
CA ARG A 84 -7.49 18.01 -31.55
C ARG A 84 -8.17 17.47 -30.30
N ARG A 85 -9.31 18.06 -29.96
CA ARG A 85 -10.10 17.68 -28.77
C ARG A 85 -10.37 16.18 -28.71
N GLY A 86 -10.10 15.60 -27.54
CA GLY A 86 -10.33 14.17 -27.26
C GLY A 86 -9.19 13.25 -27.70
N ALA A 87 -8.12 13.76 -28.30
CA ALA A 87 -6.98 12.93 -28.72
C ALA A 87 -6.32 12.21 -27.54
N THR A 88 -6.09 12.92 -26.42
CA THR A 88 -5.48 12.36 -25.22
C THR A 88 -6.37 11.30 -24.57
N THR A 89 -7.68 11.55 -24.50
CA THR A 89 -8.68 10.58 -24.01
C THR A 89 -8.74 9.34 -24.89
N LEU A 90 -8.75 9.50 -26.22
CA LEU A 90 -8.73 8.36 -27.15
C LEU A 90 -7.49 7.48 -26.93
N VAL A 91 -6.31 8.08 -26.73
CA VAL A 91 -5.10 7.33 -26.43
C VAL A 91 -5.23 6.57 -25.11
N ALA A 92 -5.75 7.21 -24.06
CA ALA A 92 -5.99 6.55 -22.78
C ALA A 92 -6.98 5.37 -22.91
N ASP A 93 -8.11 5.58 -23.59
CA ASP A 93 -9.12 4.54 -23.82
C ASP A 93 -8.56 3.35 -24.62
N LEU A 94 -7.74 3.62 -25.65
CA LEU A 94 -7.06 2.58 -26.42
C LEU A 94 -6.03 1.83 -25.58
N ILE A 95 -5.28 2.52 -24.71
CA ILE A 95 -4.33 1.87 -23.80
C ILE A 95 -5.06 0.93 -22.84
N TRP A 96 -6.20 1.35 -22.27
CA TRP A 96 -7.04 0.48 -21.45
C TRP A 96 -7.52 -0.74 -22.22
N ALA A 97 -8.08 -0.55 -23.41
CA ALA A 97 -8.55 -1.65 -24.26
C ALA A 97 -7.42 -2.61 -24.67
N LEU A 98 -6.22 -2.07 -24.97
CA LEU A 98 -5.05 -2.86 -25.30
C LEU A 98 -4.50 -3.60 -24.08
N ALA A 99 -4.51 -3.01 -22.89
CA ALA A 99 -4.04 -3.66 -21.68
C ALA A 99 -4.84 -4.92 -21.33
N GLU A 100 -6.15 -4.92 -21.64
CA GLU A 100 -7.04 -6.07 -21.47
C GLU A 100 -7.03 -7.05 -22.66
N HIS A 101 -6.42 -6.66 -23.78
CA HIS A 101 -6.47 -7.44 -25.00
C HIS A 101 -5.70 -8.77 -24.83
N PRO A 102 -6.25 -9.94 -25.22
CA PRO A 102 -5.66 -11.26 -24.94
C PRO A 102 -4.24 -11.48 -25.46
N ARG A 103 -3.83 -10.73 -26.49
CA ARG A 103 -2.46 -10.80 -27.05
C ARG A 103 -1.46 -9.85 -26.36
N ILE A 104 -1.95 -8.82 -25.69
CA ILE A 104 -1.12 -7.77 -25.08
C ILE A 104 -1.04 -7.99 -23.57
N ALA A 105 -2.13 -8.37 -22.90
CA ALA A 105 -2.16 -8.64 -21.48
C ALA A 105 -1.01 -9.56 -21.00
N PRO A 106 -0.66 -10.66 -21.70
CA PRO A 106 0.49 -11.50 -21.31
C PRO A 106 1.83 -10.76 -21.37
N LEU A 107 2.00 -9.80 -22.30
CA LEU A 107 3.23 -9.01 -22.46
C LEU A 107 3.41 -7.96 -21.35
N LEU A 108 2.33 -7.59 -20.66
CA LEU A 108 2.35 -6.66 -19.53
C LEU A 108 2.66 -7.35 -18.19
N THR A 109 2.69 -8.69 -18.19
CA THR A 109 3.00 -9.45 -16.97
C THR A 109 4.50 -9.41 -16.66
N VAL A 110 4.83 -9.20 -15.39
CA VAL A 110 6.20 -9.34 -14.88
C VAL A 110 6.33 -10.73 -14.27
N ALA A 111 6.98 -11.64 -14.99
CA ALA A 111 7.22 -12.99 -14.50
C ALA A 111 8.19 -12.97 -13.31
N PRO A 112 7.98 -13.80 -12.28
CA PRO A 112 8.85 -13.89 -11.12
C PRO A 112 10.27 -14.37 -11.47
N ASP A 113 10.40 -15.23 -12.48
CA ASP A 113 11.67 -15.84 -12.88
C ASP A 113 12.61 -14.85 -13.58
N ALA A 114 12.08 -13.79 -14.19
CA ALA A 114 12.87 -12.79 -14.92
C ALA A 114 13.78 -11.92 -14.02
N LEU A 115 13.70 -12.10 -12.69
CA LEU A 115 14.46 -11.35 -11.69
C LEU A 115 15.55 -12.19 -11.02
N THR A 116 15.79 -13.42 -11.50
CA THR A 116 16.98 -14.18 -11.08
C THR A 116 18.23 -13.55 -11.69
N ALA A 117 18.94 -12.75 -10.89
CA ALA A 117 20.39 -12.64 -11.01
C ALA A 117 21.03 -14.01 -10.66
N PRO A 118 22.26 -14.29 -11.11
CA PRO A 118 22.73 -15.64 -11.44
C PRO A 118 22.84 -16.56 -10.22
N ASP A 119 22.51 -17.84 -10.44
CA ASP A 119 22.92 -19.00 -9.65
C ASP A 119 22.57 -19.03 -8.15
N ALA A 120 21.28 -18.94 -7.82
CA ALA A 120 20.76 -19.26 -6.47
C ALA A 120 20.47 -20.76 -6.27
N ALA A 121 21.16 -21.65 -6.98
CA ALA A 121 20.98 -23.10 -6.85
C ALA A 121 21.86 -23.75 -5.75
N ASP A 122 22.84 -23.03 -5.20
CA ASP A 122 23.83 -23.58 -4.24
C ASP A 122 23.91 -22.85 -2.89
N ALA A 123 22.89 -22.07 -2.49
CA ALA A 123 22.88 -21.39 -1.19
C ALA A 123 22.09 -22.20 -0.13
N ALA A 124 22.65 -23.35 0.26
CA ALA A 124 22.13 -24.16 1.38
C ALA A 124 22.67 -23.72 2.76
N ASP A 125 23.46 -22.64 2.83
CA ASP A 125 24.02 -22.12 4.07
C ASP A 125 23.35 -20.81 4.52
N ALA A 126 23.06 -20.71 5.83
CA ALA A 126 22.44 -19.56 6.47
C ALA A 126 23.24 -18.23 6.37
N ALA A 127 24.39 -18.24 5.70
CA ALA A 127 25.24 -17.08 5.41
C ALA A 127 24.78 -16.28 4.17
N ASP A 128 23.88 -16.82 3.34
CA ASP A 128 23.43 -16.22 2.06
C ASP A 128 22.00 -15.63 2.12
N ALA A 129 21.49 -15.30 3.31
CA ALA A 129 20.22 -14.58 3.39
C ALA A 129 20.33 -13.21 2.70
N PRO A 130 19.41 -12.86 1.77
CA PRO A 130 19.49 -11.60 1.02
C PRO A 130 19.50 -10.41 1.99
N THR A 131 20.42 -9.48 1.76
CA THR A 131 20.50 -8.29 2.63
C THR A 131 19.28 -7.39 2.43
N VAL A 132 19.05 -6.46 3.36
CA VAL A 132 18.02 -5.41 3.21
C VAL A 132 18.17 -4.67 1.87
N ARG A 133 19.40 -4.44 1.44
CA ARG A 133 19.70 -3.77 0.18
C ARG A 133 19.29 -4.64 -1.02
N ASP A 134 19.60 -5.92 -1.00
CA ASP A 134 19.28 -6.83 -2.11
C ASP A 134 17.77 -7.00 -2.25
N ALA A 135 17.07 -7.15 -1.13
CA ALA A 135 15.62 -7.27 -1.12
C ALA A 135 14.93 -5.97 -1.58
N ALA A 136 15.44 -4.81 -1.16
CA ALA A 136 14.94 -3.51 -1.64
C ALA A 136 15.22 -3.30 -3.14
N ALA A 137 16.39 -3.72 -3.63
CA ALA A 137 16.74 -3.65 -5.05
C ALA A 137 15.85 -4.57 -5.89
N ALA A 138 15.57 -5.79 -5.41
CA ALA A 138 14.66 -6.72 -6.07
C ALA A 138 13.23 -6.15 -6.16
N GLU A 139 12.69 -5.60 -5.06
CA GLU A 139 11.38 -4.95 -5.07
C GLU A 139 11.32 -3.78 -6.07
N ALA A 140 12.34 -2.92 -6.06
CA ALA A 140 12.46 -1.80 -6.99
C ALA A 140 12.55 -2.27 -8.44
N ALA A 141 13.26 -3.36 -8.73
CA ALA A 141 13.37 -3.93 -10.06
C ALA A 141 12.02 -4.46 -10.59
N VAL A 142 11.21 -5.11 -9.75
CA VAL A 142 9.87 -5.58 -10.12
C VAL A 142 8.96 -4.40 -10.44
N ALA A 143 8.95 -3.38 -9.57
CA ALA A 143 8.16 -2.17 -9.77
C ALA A 143 8.60 -1.42 -11.04
N ALA A 144 9.90 -1.29 -11.27
CA ALA A 144 10.46 -0.64 -12.45
C ALA A 144 10.08 -1.39 -13.72
N ARG A 145 10.17 -2.73 -13.73
CA ARG A 145 9.77 -3.54 -14.89
C ARG A 145 8.28 -3.42 -15.19
N HIS A 146 7.45 -3.43 -14.14
CA HIS A 146 6.01 -3.25 -14.26
C HIS A 146 5.67 -1.87 -14.85
N GLY A 147 6.28 -0.80 -14.34
CA GLY A 147 6.12 0.54 -14.90
C GLY A 147 6.61 0.63 -16.35
N ALA A 148 7.76 0.04 -16.67
CA ALA A 148 8.37 0.11 -18.00
C ALA A 148 7.51 -0.51 -19.10
N VAL A 149 6.88 -1.68 -18.86
CA VAL A 149 6.02 -2.31 -19.87
C VAL A 149 4.74 -1.51 -20.15
N HIS A 150 4.16 -0.88 -19.12
CA HIS A 150 2.98 -0.01 -19.28
C HIS A 150 3.35 1.32 -19.94
N LEU A 151 4.51 1.89 -19.61
CA LEU A 151 5.04 3.07 -20.27
C LEU A 151 5.31 2.80 -21.76
N ALA A 152 5.90 1.64 -22.08
CA ALA A 152 6.13 1.24 -23.47
C ALA A 152 4.81 1.11 -24.25
N LEU A 153 3.78 0.49 -23.66
CA LEU A 153 2.44 0.45 -24.25
C LEU A 153 1.88 1.86 -24.49
N GLY A 154 1.99 2.74 -23.50
CA GLY A 154 1.48 4.10 -23.58
C GLY A 154 2.16 4.92 -24.69
N VAL A 155 3.49 4.92 -24.71
CA VAL A 155 4.30 5.65 -25.71
C VAL A 155 4.12 5.08 -27.12
N ALA A 156 4.05 3.75 -27.28
CA ALA A 156 3.80 3.14 -28.59
C ALA A 156 2.40 3.50 -29.12
N THR A 157 1.38 3.42 -28.26
CA THR A 157 0.00 3.76 -28.64
C THR A 157 -0.12 5.24 -29.00
N ALA A 158 0.41 6.14 -28.17
CA ALA A 158 0.46 7.57 -28.46
C ALA A 158 1.20 7.84 -29.78
N GLY A 159 2.35 7.20 -29.99
CA GLY A 159 3.15 7.36 -31.20
C GLY A 159 2.42 6.93 -32.48
N VAL A 160 1.58 5.90 -32.42
CA VAL A 160 0.75 5.47 -33.56
C VAL A 160 -0.40 6.45 -33.78
N VAL A 161 -1.18 6.72 -32.74
CA VAL A 161 -2.40 7.54 -32.82
C VAL A 161 -2.07 8.96 -33.25
N LEU A 162 -1.08 9.60 -32.64
CA LEU A 162 -0.75 10.99 -32.91
C LEU A 162 -0.19 11.20 -34.32
N ARG A 163 0.59 10.24 -34.83
CA ARG A 163 1.07 10.26 -36.22
C ARG A 163 -0.07 10.09 -37.23
N GLU A 164 -1.04 9.22 -36.94
CA GLU A 164 -2.22 9.06 -37.79
C GLU A 164 -3.11 10.32 -37.79
N LEU A 165 -3.24 10.99 -36.65
CA LEU A 165 -4.04 12.22 -36.52
C LEU A 165 -3.49 13.39 -37.34
N GLY A 166 -2.20 13.38 -37.70
CA GLY A 166 -1.60 14.32 -38.64
C GLY A 166 -1.84 15.78 -38.27
N VAL A 167 -1.71 16.12 -36.97
CA VAL A 167 -2.05 17.45 -36.44
C VAL A 167 -1.16 18.53 -37.09
N PRO A 168 -1.75 19.52 -37.78
CA PRO A 168 -0.97 20.57 -38.45
C PRO A 168 -0.17 21.41 -37.44
N GLY A 169 1.14 21.52 -37.66
CA GLY A 169 2.02 22.39 -36.85
C GLY A 169 2.65 21.77 -35.61
N GLY A 170 2.48 20.46 -35.38
CA GLY A 170 3.02 19.74 -34.23
C GLY A 170 1.93 18.95 -33.50
N GLY A 171 2.31 17.86 -32.84
CA GLY A 171 1.37 16.93 -32.20
C GLY A 171 1.77 15.47 -32.26
N ALA A 172 2.74 15.11 -33.11
CA ALA A 172 3.37 13.78 -33.16
C ALA A 172 4.88 13.82 -32.90
N ASP A 173 5.37 14.97 -32.43
CA ASP A 173 6.72 15.20 -31.94
C ASP A 173 6.95 14.48 -30.61
N ALA A 174 8.22 14.23 -30.27
CA ALA A 174 8.58 13.44 -29.10
C ALA A 174 7.95 13.97 -27.79
N PRO A 175 7.91 15.29 -27.50
CA PRO A 175 7.25 15.80 -26.30
C PRO A 175 5.77 15.45 -26.20
N ALA A 176 5.02 15.53 -27.32
CA ALA A 176 3.61 15.18 -27.36
C ALA A 176 3.41 13.67 -27.15
N VAL A 177 4.16 12.83 -27.87
CA VAL A 177 4.06 11.37 -27.76
C VAL A 177 4.43 10.88 -26.36
N ILE A 178 5.52 11.40 -25.79
CA ILE A 178 5.98 11.02 -24.46
C ILE A 178 5.04 11.55 -23.40
N GLY A 179 4.60 12.81 -23.47
CA GLY A 179 3.68 13.41 -22.51
C GLY A 179 2.33 12.70 -22.45
N VAL A 180 1.72 12.42 -23.61
CA VAL A 180 0.45 11.68 -23.68
C VAL A 180 0.63 10.24 -23.21
N GLY A 181 1.66 9.55 -23.70
CA GLY A 181 1.94 8.16 -23.33
C GLY A 181 2.23 7.99 -21.84
N LEU A 182 3.00 8.91 -21.25
CA LEU A 182 3.34 8.91 -19.82
C LEU A 182 2.10 9.21 -18.96
N GLY A 183 1.33 10.26 -19.28
CA GLY A 183 0.12 10.60 -18.54
C GLY A 183 -0.90 9.46 -18.54
N ALA A 184 -1.13 8.83 -19.70
CA ALA A 184 -2.04 7.71 -19.82
C ALA A 184 -1.52 6.43 -19.12
N ALA A 185 -0.20 6.17 -19.17
CA ALA A 185 0.40 5.05 -18.45
C ALA A 185 0.28 5.21 -16.93
N VAL A 186 0.44 6.43 -16.40
CA VAL A 186 0.24 6.72 -14.96
C VAL A 186 -1.22 6.52 -14.56
N GLU A 187 -2.16 6.99 -15.38
CA GLU A 187 -3.59 6.80 -15.15
C GLU A 187 -3.95 5.31 -15.08
N LEU A 188 -3.45 4.51 -16.03
CA LEU A 188 -3.62 3.06 -16.03
C LEU A 188 -2.97 2.40 -14.80
N LEU A 189 -1.70 2.70 -14.52
CA LEU A 189 -0.95 2.11 -13.40
C LEU A 189 -1.55 2.43 -12.04
N THR A 190 -2.15 3.61 -11.87
CA THR A 190 -2.83 4.00 -10.62
C THR A 190 -4.03 3.10 -10.32
N ASN A 191 -4.63 2.51 -11.36
CA ASN A 191 -5.79 1.63 -11.26
C ASN A 191 -5.44 0.15 -11.50
N THR A 192 -4.18 -0.17 -11.76
CA THR A 192 -3.71 -1.54 -12.04
C THR A 192 -3.10 -2.13 -10.78
N PRO A 193 -3.50 -3.34 -10.35
CA PRO A 193 -2.87 -3.98 -9.21
C PRO A 193 -1.39 -4.29 -9.50
N LEU A 194 -0.55 -4.17 -8.48
CA LEU A 194 0.85 -4.57 -8.58
C LEU A 194 0.97 -6.05 -9.00
N PRO A 195 2.01 -6.41 -9.77
CA PRO A 195 2.14 -7.75 -10.30
C PRO A 195 2.28 -8.78 -9.16
N PRO A 196 1.81 -10.03 -9.33
CA PRO A 196 1.86 -11.05 -8.28
C PRO A 196 3.27 -11.27 -7.68
N ALA A 197 4.32 -11.12 -8.51
CA ALA A 197 5.71 -11.19 -8.07
C ALA A 197 6.07 -10.13 -7.02
N TYR A 198 5.42 -8.97 -7.04
CA TYR A 198 5.67 -7.86 -6.11
C TYR A 198 5.39 -8.27 -4.66
N ALA A 199 4.32 -9.04 -4.42
CA ALA A 199 3.97 -9.47 -3.06
C ALA A 199 5.08 -10.31 -2.40
N GLN A 200 5.77 -11.13 -3.19
CA GLN A 200 6.85 -12.00 -2.71
C GLN A 200 8.11 -11.19 -2.37
N VAL A 201 8.54 -10.27 -3.24
CA VAL A 201 9.71 -9.42 -2.99
C VAL A 201 9.47 -8.42 -1.85
N ALA A 202 8.25 -7.86 -1.75
CA ALA A 202 7.88 -6.99 -0.65
C ALA A 202 7.83 -7.75 0.70
N LEU A 203 7.51 -9.05 0.68
CA LEU A 203 7.60 -9.90 1.86
C LEU A 203 9.07 -10.19 2.23
N ALA A 204 9.92 -10.51 1.24
CA ALA A 204 11.35 -10.74 1.45
C ALA A 204 12.04 -9.51 2.04
N ARG A 205 11.73 -8.31 1.52
CA ARG A 205 12.24 -7.05 2.08
C ARG A 205 11.77 -6.83 3.51
N ARG A 206 10.48 -7.02 3.77
CA ARG A 206 9.93 -6.92 5.14
C ARG A 206 10.63 -7.87 6.11
N ARG A 207 11.01 -9.07 5.68
CA ARG A 207 11.80 -10.02 6.48
C ARG A 207 13.20 -9.49 6.77
N ALA A 208 13.89 -8.99 5.75
CA ALA A 208 15.25 -8.46 5.90
C ALA A 208 15.30 -7.22 6.81
N GLU A 209 14.28 -6.36 6.74
CA GLU A 209 14.17 -5.15 7.58
C GLU A 209 13.69 -5.45 9.01
N TYR A 210 13.20 -6.66 9.28
CA TYR A 210 12.63 -7.01 10.58
C TYR A 210 13.75 -7.31 11.59
N LEU A 211 14.06 -6.33 12.44
CA LEU A 211 15.09 -6.44 13.47
C LEU A 211 14.53 -7.01 14.78
N LEU A 212 15.33 -7.85 15.44
CA LEU A 212 15.03 -8.44 16.75
C LEU A 212 16.11 -8.05 17.79
N PRO A 213 15.75 -7.88 19.07
CA PRO A 213 14.39 -7.91 19.60
C PRO A 213 13.60 -6.64 19.21
N ARG A 214 12.27 -6.77 19.14
CA ARG A 214 11.37 -5.66 18.84
C ARG A 214 10.41 -5.42 19.99
N THR A 215 10.34 -4.19 20.48
CA THR A 215 9.37 -3.78 21.50
C THR A 215 8.45 -2.70 20.94
N ALA A 216 7.15 -2.82 21.19
CA ALA A 216 6.16 -1.84 20.82
C ALA A 216 5.19 -1.58 21.97
N HIS A 217 4.74 -0.34 22.08
CA HIS A 217 3.75 0.11 23.06
C HIS A 217 2.59 0.77 22.33
N GLY A 218 1.37 0.44 22.73
CA GLY A 218 0.18 0.97 22.09
C GLY A 218 -1.05 0.85 22.95
N GLN A 219 -2.18 1.22 22.38
CA GLN A 219 -3.49 1.13 23.00
C GLN A 219 -4.42 0.31 22.12
N VAL A 220 -5.27 -0.49 22.75
CA VAL A 220 -6.32 -1.23 22.04
C VAL A 220 -7.65 -1.05 22.75
N HIS A 221 -8.70 -0.92 21.96
CA HIS A 221 -10.06 -0.82 22.47
C HIS A 221 -10.61 -2.22 22.71
N LEU A 222 -11.16 -2.44 23.90
CA LEU A 222 -11.88 -3.65 24.24
C LEU A 222 -13.34 -3.51 23.80
N ALA A 223 -13.91 -4.60 23.29
CA ALA A 223 -15.36 -4.79 23.28
C ALA A 223 -15.69 -6.22 23.71
N GLY A 224 -16.73 -6.38 24.54
CA GLY A 224 -17.12 -7.68 25.07
C GLY A 224 -15.98 -8.37 25.82
N HIS A 225 -15.20 -7.62 26.59
CA HIS A 225 -14.02 -8.10 27.32
C HIS A 225 -12.83 -8.53 26.45
N CYS A 226 -12.84 -8.36 25.13
CA CYS A 226 -11.85 -8.98 24.26
C CYS A 226 -11.08 -7.99 23.38
N PHE A 227 -9.85 -8.38 23.06
CA PHE A 227 -9.02 -7.89 21.96
C PHE A 227 -8.13 -9.06 21.50
N GLY A 228 -7.37 -8.92 20.41
CA GLY A 228 -6.65 -10.05 19.81
C GLY A 228 -5.29 -9.68 19.27
N MET A 229 -4.42 -10.69 19.18
CA MET A 229 -3.20 -10.70 18.37
C MET A 229 -3.47 -11.58 17.15
N LEU A 230 -3.73 -10.99 15.98
CA LEU A 230 -4.29 -11.71 14.81
C LEU A 230 -3.63 -11.25 13.49
N GLU A 231 -3.43 -12.17 12.54
CA GLU A 231 -3.01 -11.87 11.16
C GLU A 231 -4.11 -11.17 10.34
N GLY A 232 -5.37 -11.31 10.74
CA GLY A 232 -6.54 -10.79 10.03
C GLY A 232 -7.43 -9.90 10.90
N ALA A 233 -8.63 -9.63 10.39
CA ALA A 233 -9.63 -8.82 11.08
C ALA A 233 -10.08 -9.48 12.40
N PHE A 234 -10.54 -8.66 13.34
CA PHE A 234 -11.10 -9.16 14.59
C PHE A 234 -12.38 -9.96 14.30
N PRO A 235 -12.53 -11.19 14.81
CA PRO A 235 -13.70 -12.00 14.54
C PRO A 235 -14.91 -11.51 15.35
N VAL A 236 -15.58 -10.44 14.92
CA VAL A 236 -16.74 -9.85 15.65
C VAL A 236 -17.92 -10.83 15.76
N ALA A 237 -18.18 -11.61 14.71
CA ALA A 237 -19.23 -12.65 14.69
C ALA A 237 -18.85 -13.93 15.47
N ALA A 238 -17.57 -14.07 15.81
CA ALA A 238 -17.03 -15.20 16.55
C ALA A 238 -16.22 -14.71 17.76
N VAL A 239 -16.66 -13.62 18.41
CA VAL A 239 -16.23 -13.31 19.78
C VAL A 239 -16.58 -14.57 20.56
N PRO A 240 -15.58 -15.29 21.08
CA PRO A 240 -15.83 -16.56 21.73
C PRO A 240 -16.78 -16.28 22.90
N GLY A 241 -17.98 -16.89 22.91
CA GLY A 241 -18.87 -16.81 24.08
C GLY A 241 -18.16 -17.36 25.32
N ASP A 242 -18.72 -17.21 26.52
CA ASP A 242 -18.03 -17.64 27.74
C ASP A 242 -17.54 -19.11 27.70
N GLY A 243 -18.25 -19.99 26.99
CA GLY A 243 -17.85 -21.39 26.78
C GLY A 243 -16.68 -21.62 25.82
N ALA A 244 -16.24 -20.61 25.08
CA ALA A 244 -15.17 -20.72 24.11
C ALA A 244 -13.81 -20.24 24.65
N PHE A 245 -13.73 -19.87 25.94
CA PHE A 245 -12.47 -19.76 26.71
C PHE A 245 -12.27 -20.97 27.64
N ALA A 246 -12.87 -22.11 27.34
CA ALA A 246 -12.98 -23.28 28.22
C ALA A 246 -11.66 -23.87 28.75
N GLY A 247 -10.50 -23.50 28.18
CA GLY A 247 -9.18 -23.87 28.69
C GLY A 247 -8.80 -23.07 29.95
N ASN A 248 -8.01 -22.02 29.76
CA ASN A 248 -7.49 -21.18 30.85
C ASN A 248 -8.43 -20.02 31.24
N GLY A 249 -9.59 -19.87 30.59
CA GLY A 249 -10.54 -18.78 30.84
C GLY A 249 -10.12 -17.40 30.33
N LEU A 250 -8.89 -17.26 29.81
CA LEU A 250 -8.23 -15.97 29.56
C LEU A 250 -7.80 -15.77 28.10
N VAL A 251 -7.40 -16.83 27.39
CA VAL A 251 -6.92 -16.77 26.01
C VAL A 251 -7.51 -17.91 25.19
N GLN A 252 -8.03 -17.59 24.02
CA GLN A 252 -8.52 -18.55 23.03
C GLN A 252 -7.68 -18.46 21.76
N VAL A 253 -7.12 -19.58 21.33
CA VAL A 253 -6.37 -19.68 20.07
C VAL A 253 -7.35 -19.79 18.91
N VAL A 254 -7.09 -19.03 17.84
CA VAL A 254 -7.89 -19.01 16.61
C VAL A 254 -6.97 -19.13 15.39
N PRO A 255 -7.47 -19.49 14.19
CA PRO A 255 -6.65 -19.47 12.98
C PRO A 255 -5.99 -18.09 12.79
N GLY A 256 -4.67 -18.08 12.65
CA GLY A 256 -3.89 -16.86 12.47
C GLY A 256 -3.70 -16.01 13.74
N GLY A 257 -3.98 -16.51 14.95
CA GLY A 257 -3.69 -15.76 16.17
C GLY A 257 -4.32 -16.22 17.47
N ALA A 258 -4.49 -15.30 18.41
CA ALA A 258 -5.11 -15.52 19.70
C ALA A 258 -6.00 -14.34 20.13
N VAL A 259 -7.15 -14.64 20.71
CA VAL A 259 -8.07 -13.68 21.34
C VAL A 259 -7.85 -13.72 22.84
N ILE A 260 -7.73 -12.55 23.46
CA ILE A 260 -7.39 -12.40 24.87
C ILE A 260 -8.53 -11.69 25.59
N ARG A 261 -8.95 -12.27 26.71
CA ARG A 261 -9.97 -11.74 27.60
C ARG A 261 -9.34 -10.81 28.64
N ALA A 262 -10.01 -9.69 28.89
CA ALA A 262 -9.65 -8.68 29.87
C ALA A 262 -10.79 -8.51 30.89
N GLY A 263 -10.44 -8.06 32.10
CA GLY A 263 -11.41 -7.88 33.19
C GLY A 263 -12.47 -6.79 32.94
N SER A 264 -12.28 -5.93 31.94
CA SER A 264 -13.19 -4.83 31.62
C SER A 264 -13.96 -5.10 30.33
N ALA A 265 -15.29 -4.91 30.35
CA ALA A 265 -16.16 -5.17 29.19
C ALA A 265 -15.91 -4.23 28.01
N ALA A 266 -15.66 -2.95 28.32
CA ALA A 266 -15.39 -1.90 27.36
C ALA A 266 -14.44 -0.88 28.01
N ALA A 267 -13.21 -0.84 27.54
CA ALA A 267 -12.17 0.09 27.99
C ALA A 267 -11.08 0.23 26.93
N VAL A 268 -10.22 1.23 27.08
CA VAL A 268 -8.94 1.28 26.36
C VAL A 268 -7.87 0.71 27.27
N VAL A 269 -7.11 -0.27 26.78
CA VAL A 269 -6.02 -0.91 27.52
C VAL A 269 -4.69 -0.63 26.85
N ASN A 270 -3.66 -0.38 27.66
CA ASN A 270 -2.30 -0.24 27.17
C ASN A 270 -1.70 -1.63 26.95
N VAL A 271 -1.05 -1.81 25.80
CA VAL A 271 -0.42 -3.07 25.39
C VAL A 271 1.06 -2.83 25.19
N THR A 272 1.87 -3.73 25.72
CA THR A 272 3.28 -3.85 25.37
C THR A 272 3.49 -5.19 24.67
N THR A 273 4.13 -5.16 23.51
CA THR A 273 4.48 -6.35 22.75
C THR A 273 5.99 -6.42 22.65
N THR A 274 6.58 -7.57 22.97
CA THR A 274 8.00 -7.83 22.80
C THR A 274 8.19 -9.09 21.99
N VAL A 275 8.89 -8.98 20.86
CA VAL A 275 9.24 -10.09 19.99
C VAL A 275 10.73 -10.38 20.13
N LEU A 276 11.06 -11.62 20.44
CA LEU A 276 12.42 -12.08 20.73
C LEU A 276 12.86 -13.10 19.67
N ALA A 277 14.17 -13.23 19.46
CA ALA A 277 14.74 -14.24 18.57
C ALA A 277 14.69 -15.66 19.14
N GLY A 278 14.54 -15.78 20.46
CA GLY A 278 14.44 -17.04 21.19
C GLY A 278 13.63 -16.87 22.47
N PRO A 279 13.36 -17.98 23.19
CA PRO A 279 12.66 -17.93 24.47
C PRO A 279 13.38 -17.00 25.47
N PRO A 280 12.66 -16.23 26.28
CA PRO A 280 13.28 -15.41 27.31
C PRO A 280 13.93 -16.30 28.38
N GLU A 281 15.12 -15.93 28.85
CA GLU A 281 15.83 -16.67 29.90
C GLU A 281 15.05 -16.70 31.22
N GLN A 282 14.32 -15.61 31.52
CA GLN A 282 13.51 -15.47 32.72
C GLN A 282 12.21 -14.73 32.44
N VAL A 283 11.18 -15.07 33.21
CA VAL A 283 9.84 -14.51 33.13
C VAL A 283 9.59 -13.67 34.38
N GLU A 284 9.64 -12.34 34.28
CA GLU A 284 9.47 -11.42 35.43
C GLU A 284 8.03 -11.42 36.00
N LEU A 285 7.73 -12.19 37.04
CA LEU A 285 6.35 -12.29 37.55
C LEU A 285 5.91 -11.14 38.48
N VAL A 286 6.78 -10.18 38.78
CA VAL A 286 6.45 -9.08 39.72
C VAL A 286 5.50 -8.07 39.07
N GLY A 287 4.37 -7.79 39.72
CA GLY A 287 3.36 -6.83 39.23
C GLY A 287 2.31 -7.43 38.30
N TRP A 288 2.21 -8.76 38.27
CA TRP A 288 1.33 -9.55 37.40
C TRP A 288 0.13 -10.09 38.14
N ASP A 289 -1.07 -9.76 37.66
CA ASP A 289 -2.31 -10.36 38.16
C ASP A 289 -2.47 -11.78 37.60
N GLU A 290 -2.22 -11.96 36.29
CA GLU A 290 -2.38 -13.24 35.59
C GLU A 290 -1.27 -13.44 34.52
N VAL A 291 -0.80 -14.68 34.35
CA VAL A 291 0.17 -15.05 33.31
C VAL A 291 -0.31 -16.28 32.56
N VAL A 292 -0.44 -16.15 31.25
CA VAL A 292 -0.91 -17.23 30.37
C VAL A 292 0.10 -17.46 29.26
N GLU A 293 0.29 -18.72 28.95
CA GLU A 293 1.10 -19.18 27.86
C GLU A 293 0.24 -19.95 26.85
N VAL A 294 0.38 -19.60 25.57
CA VAL A 294 -0.29 -20.27 24.44
C VAL A 294 0.66 -20.39 23.26
N SER A 295 0.32 -21.26 22.33
CA SER A 295 0.98 -21.37 21.03
C SER A 295 -0.06 -21.32 19.92
N TRP A 296 0.25 -20.63 18.83
CA TRP A 296 -0.57 -20.58 17.63
C TRP A 296 0.33 -20.56 16.39
N THR A 297 -0.23 -20.91 15.24
CA THR A 297 0.47 -20.90 13.97
C THR A 297 0.06 -19.67 13.17
N ALA A 298 1.06 -18.90 12.76
CA ALA A 298 0.94 -17.81 11.80
C ALA A 298 1.11 -18.38 10.38
N ALA A 299 0.13 -18.17 9.50
CA ALA A 299 0.21 -18.64 8.11
C ALA A 299 1.05 -17.68 7.25
N ALA A 300 0.90 -16.37 7.47
CA ALA A 300 1.56 -15.31 6.70
C ALA A 300 2.62 -14.55 7.52
N GLY A 301 2.50 -14.54 8.85
CA GLY A 301 3.18 -13.62 9.76
C GLY A 301 2.46 -12.26 9.87
N GLY A 302 3.09 -11.32 10.57
CA GLY A 302 2.57 -9.95 10.67
C GLY A 302 1.28 -9.80 11.49
N ALA A 303 1.07 -10.64 12.51
CA ALA A 303 -0.06 -10.50 13.41
C ALA A 303 -0.03 -9.14 14.12
N SER A 304 -1.20 -8.53 14.24
CA SER A 304 -1.42 -7.21 14.82
C SER A 304 -2.16 -7.34 16.14
N VAL A 305 -1.98 -6.37 17.05
CA VAL A 305 -2.86 -6.20 18.21
C VAL A 305 -4.04 -5.34 17.80
N LEU A 306 -5.26 -5.88 17.83
CA LEU A 306 -6.46 -5.16 17.43
C LEU A 306 -7.67 -5.49 18.32
N GLY A 307 -8.57 -4.52 18.42
CA GLY A 307 -9.86 -4.65 19.09
C GLY A 307 -10.98 -4.97 18.09
N PRO A 308 -12.18 -5.32 18.58
CA PRO A 308 -13.37 -5.41 17.74
C PRO A 308 -13.68 -4.06 17.10
N ALA A 309 -13.94 -4.01 15.79
CA ALA A 309 -14.36 -2.79 15.12
C ALA A 309 -15.71 -2.33 15.70
N ARG A 310 -15.83 -1.03 16.01
CA ARG A 310 -17.10 -0.45 16.46
C ARG A 310 -17.99 -0.18 15.25
N PRO A 311 -19.29 -0.54 15.30
CA PRO A 311 -20.22 -0.17 14.23
C PRO A 311 -20.29 1.35 14.07
N GLY A 312 -20.02 1.86 12.86
CA GLY A 312 -20.20 3.27 12.50
C GLY A 312 -19.04 4.21 12.83
N GLU A 313 -17.96 3.74 13.47
CA GLU A 313 -16.70 4.49 13.57
C GLU A 313 -15.81 4.12 12.37
N PRO A 314 -15.08 5.08 11.76
CA PRO A 314 -13.97 4.74 10.87
C PRO A 314 -13.06 3.76 11.61
N VAL A 315 -12.54 2.75 10.91
CA VAL A 315 -11.46 1.91 11.44
C VAL A 315 -10.20 2.76 11.50
N GLU A 316 -10.17 3.74 12.40
CA GLU A 316 -8.92 4.26 12.94
C GLU A 316 -8.17 3.01 13.43
N PRO A 317 -6.92 2.78 12.99
CA PRO A 317 -6.17 1.59 13.35
C PRO A 317 -5.77 1.68 14.83
N GLY A 318 -6.73 1.60 15.74
CA GLY A 318 -6.51 1.42 17.15
C GLY A 318 -5.86 0.06 17.35
N GLY A 319 -4.60 0.07 17.79
CA GLY A 319 -3.83 -1.15 17.96
C GLY A 319 -2.36 -1.02 17.58
N LEU A 320 -1.69 -2.18 17.51
CA LEU A 320 -0.30 -2.30 17.08
C LEU A 320 -0.25 -3.17 15.82
N ALA A 321 -0.05 -2.55 14.66
CA ALA A 321 -0.06 -3.27 13.38
C ALA A 321 1.23 -4.08 13.15
N GLN A 322 1.10 -5.27 12.55
CA GLN A 322 2.20 -6.06 11.99
C GLN A 322 3.36 -6.29 12.98
N GLN A 323 3.01 -6.76 14.18
CA GLN A 323 3.97 -6.94 15.26
C GLN A 323 4.79 -8.21 15.13
N THR A 324 4.24 -9.34 14.66
CA THR A 324 5.01 -10.58 14.55
C THR A 324 5.86 -10.62 13.28
N PRO A 325 6.93 -11.44 13.24
CA PRO A 325 7.76 -11.57 12.04
C PRO A 325 6.93 -11.94 10.81
N PRO A 326 7.27 -11.43 9.63
CA PRO A 326 6.58 -11.76 8.38
C PRO A 326 7.04 -13.14 7.87
N GLY A 327 6.29 -14.22 8.10
CA GLY A 327 6.51 -15.54 7.52
C GLY A 327 5.88 -16.68 8.33
N PRO A 328 5.75 -17.90 7.75
CA PRO A 328 5.30 -19.06 8.50
C PRO A 328 6.34 -19.32 9.60
N ALA A 329 5.88 -19.42 10.85
CA ALA A 329 6.75 -19.58 12.01
C ALA A 329 7.45 -20.97 12.10
N SER A 330 7.69 -21.65 10.97
CA SER A 330 8.19 -23.03 10.91
C SER A 330 9.65 -23.18 10.49
N THR A 331 10.37 -22.12 10.09
CA THR A 331 11.78 -22.24 9.69
C THR A 331 12.70 -21.94 10.86
N GLY A 332 13.29 -22.99 11.45
CA GLY A 332 14.64 -22.94 12.06
C GLY A 332 14.88 -22.03 13.27
N TYR A 333 13.90 -21.29 13.77
CA TYR A 333 13.88 -20.90 15.17
C TYR A 333 13.38 -22.11 15.92
N GLY A 334 14.21 -22.70 16.78
CA GLY A 334 13.79 -23.78 17.66
C GLY A 334 12.60 -23.33 18.50
N CYS A 335 11.38 -23.51 17.99
CA CYS A 335 10.15 -23.39 18.75
C CYS A 335 9.96 -24.68 19.56
N THR A 336 10.98 -25.02 20.34
CA THR A 336 10.84 -25.77 21.57
C THR A 336 11.22 -24.80 22.66
N GLN A 337 10.23 -24.01 23.07
CA GLN A 337 10.01 -23.46 24.39
C GLN A 337 9.36 -22.09 24.22
N ARG A 338 8.06 -22.02 24.50
CA ARG A 338 7.52 -21.72 25.82
C ARG A 338 7.42 -20.20 26.07
N ALA A 339 6.20 -19.73 26.27
CA ALA A 339 5.83 -18.45 26.86
C ALA A 339 6.34 -17.15 26.19
N GLY A 340 5.67 -16.74 25.11
CA GLY A 340 5.49 -15.30 24.88
C GLY A 340 4.59 -14.72 25.95
N THR A 341 5.15 -14.24 27.07
CA THR A 341 4.35 -13.49 28.05
C THR A 341 3.87 -12.20 27.41
N THR A 342 2.58 -12.16 27.04
CA THR A 342 1.91 -10.91 26.68
C THR A 342 1.41 -10.29 27.97
N ARG A 343 1.77 -9.02 28.16
CA ARG A 343 1.89 -8.47 29.50
C ARG A 343 1.03 -7.20 29.73
N TRP A 344 -0.10 -7.36 30.47
CA TRP A 344 -1.11 -6.38 30.90
C TRP A 344 -0.82 -5.69 32.25
N ARG A 345 -0.86 -4.35 32.31
CA ARG A 345 -0.70 -3.57 33.56
C ARG A 345 -2.00 -2.89 33.98
N ARG A 346 -2.44 -3.14 35.23
CA ARG A 346 -3.52 -2.42 35.93
C ARG A 346 -2.95 -1.21 36.69
N GLN A 347 -3.33 0.02 36.31
CA GLN A 347 -3.09 1.21 37.16
C GLN A 347 -4.43 1.82 37.58
N THR A 348 -5.00 1.33 38.68
CA THR A 348 -6.09 2.04 39.36
C THR A 348 -5.52 3.26 40.09
N ARG A 349 -5.61 4.45 39.48
CA ARG A 349 -5.53 5.71 40.23
C ARG A 349 -6.79 5.84 41.08
N GLY A 350 -6.74 5.35 42.31
CA GLY A 350 -7.76 5.62 43.32
C GLY A 350 -7.71 7.09 43.75
N ARG A 351 -8.53 7.95 43.15
CA ARG A 351 -8.97 9.18 43.82
C ARG A 351 -10.03 8.78 44.84
N ARG A 352 -9.63 8.55 46.10
CA ARG A 352 -10.55 8.51 47.24
C ARG A 352 -11.15 9.91 47.42
N THR A 353 -12.34 10.14 46.86
CA THR A 353 -13.24 11.19 47.34
C THR A 353 -13.96 10.65 48.57
N LEU A 354 -13.54 11.10 49.75
CA LEU A 354 -14.25 10.90 51.02
C LEU A 354 -15.60 11.66 50.96
N PRO A 355 -16.75 11.01 51.25
CA PRO A 355 -17.99 11.75 51.49
C PRO A 355 -17.94 12.42 52.86
N ARG A 356 -18.11 13.75 52.85
CA ARG A 356 -18.19 14.61 54.03
C ARG A 356 -19.62 14.60 54.60
N ARG A 357 -19.68 14.54 55.93
CA ARG A 357 -20.78 14.86 56.87
C ARG A 357 -21.76 13.72 57.19
N ARG A 358 -21.86 13.39 58.49
CA ARG A 358 -22.99 13.76 59.35
C ARG A 358 -22.62 13.76 60.84
N HIS A 359 -22.96 14.88 61.48
CA HIS A 359 -23.33 15.15 62.88
C HIS A 359 -22.63 14.46 64.07
N TRP A 360 -21.87 15.28 64.82
CA TRP A 360 -21.59 15.07 66.23
C TRP A 360 -22.72 15.68 67.09
N ARG A 361 -23.32 14.86 67.96
CA ARG A 361 -24.02 15.32 69.18
C ARG A 361 -23.12 14.98 70.37
N ARG A 362 -22.80 15.98 71.20
CA ARG A 362 -22.37 15.80 72.61
C ARG A 362 -23.60 15.53 73.47
N PRO A 363 -23.46 14.74 74.55
CA PRO A 363 -23.30 15.31 75.90
C PRO A 363 -22.14 14.62 76.66
N ALA A 364 -21.28 15.33 77.39
CA ALA A 364 -21.40 15.90 78.74
C ALA A 364 -20.64 15.01 79.76
N ASP A 365 -19.91 15.73 80.62
CA ASP A 365 -19.06 15.34 81.75
C ASP A 365 -19.39 14.04 82.49
N THR A 366 -18.35 13.36 82.99
CA THR A 366 -18.08 13.28 84.43
C THR A 366 -16.68 12.71 84.70
N SER A 367 -15.96 13.43 85.57
CA SER A 367 -14.85 13.02 86.46
C SER A 367 -13.47 12.78 85.87
#